data_AF-A0A2N1TPL0-F1
#
_entry.id   AF-A0A2N1TPL0-F1
#
_cell.length_a   1.000
_cell.length_b   1.000
_cell.length_c   1.000
_cell.angle_alpha   90.00
_cell.angle_beta   90.00
_cell.angle_gamma   90.00
#
_symmetry.space_group_name_H-M   'P 1'
#
loop_
_entity.id
_entity.type
_entity.pdbx_description
1 polymer ?
#
loop_
_entity_poly.entity_id
_entity_poly.type
_entity_poly.pdbx_seq_one_letter_code
_entity_poly.pdbx_strand_id
1 'polypeptide(L)'
;MGRKAGITKDEYLSLIKLDKKDFPFREWVALVYAREWTFERGNDPHGEYGEEFARHFSKKERARIKKLLRMMLFANYCGNGFFKVPWRGQNEPQVCDISREQPGKESSDEE
;
A
#
# COMPACT_ATOMS: atom_id res chain seq x y z
N MET A 1 -1.60 13.24 9.69
CA MET A 1 -1.80 12.25 10.77
C MET A 1 -1.95 10.85 10.16
N GLY A 2 -0.87 10.07 10.05
CA GLY A 2 -0.90 8.75 9.37
C GLY A 2 0.27 7.81 9.64
N ARG A 3 1.04 8.03 10.71
CA ARG A 3 2.08 7.09 11.20
C ARG A 3 1.63 6.29 12.45
N LYS A 4 0.33 6.27 12.76
CA LYS A 4 -0.24 5.58 13.94
C LYS A 4 -1.24 4.51 13.53
N ALA A 5 -0.75 3.53 12.76
CA ALA A 5 -1.29 2.18 12.50
C ALA A 5 -0.47 1.58 11.35
N GLY A 6 0.86 1.67 11.44
CA GLY A 6 1.75 1.44 10.29
C GLY A 6 1.85 -0.03 9.97
N ILE A 7 1.43 -0.40 8.76
CA ILE A 7 1.83 -1.65 8.11
C ILE A 7 3.37 -1.61 8.04
N THR A 8 4.01 -2.62 8.63
CA THR A 8 5.47 -2.77 8.59
C THR A 8 5.94 -2.98 7.15
N LYS A 9 7.22 -2.74 6.89
CA LYS A 9 7.80 -2.97 5.55
C LYS A 9 7.60 -4.43 5.10
N ASP A 10 7.69 -5.37 6.04
CA ASP A 10 7.53 -6.79 5.76
C ASP A 10 6.08 -7.16 5.46
N GLU A 11 5.12 -6.59 6.20
CA GLU A 11 3.69 -6.74 5.89
C GLU A 11 3.32 -6.11 4.55
N TYR A 12 3.95 -5.00 4.17
CA TYR A 12 3.77 -4.41 2.84
C TYR A 12 4.26 -5.35 1.74
N LEU A 13 5.44 -5.96 1.93
CA LEU A 13 5.99 -6.91 0.97
C LEU A 13 5.16 -8.20 0.89
N SER A 14 4.62 -8.70 2.00
CA SER A 14 3.73 -9.87 1.99
C SER A 14 2.41 -9.55 1.28
N LEU A 15 1.85 -8.35 1.45
CA LEU A 15 0.66 -7.90 0.72
C LEU A 15 0.89 -7.79 -0.80
N ILE A 16 2.08 -7.38 -1.24
CA ILE A 16 2.44 -7.36 -2.66
C ILE A 16 2.51 -8.77 -3.24
N LYS A 17 3.21 -9.68 -2.53
CA LYS A 17 3.41 -11.06 -2.99
C LYS A 17 2.13 -11.88 -2.93
N LEU A 18 1.32 -11.62 -1.91
CA LEU A 18 0.06 -12.28 -1.62
C LEU A 18 0.14 -13.82 -1.60
N ASP A 19 1.21 -14.34 -1.00
CA ASP A 19 1.42 -15.78 -0.83
C ASP A 19 0.47 -16.33 0.24
N LYS A 20 -0.18 -17.46 -0.06
CA LYS A 20 -1.20 -18.08 0.79
C LYS A 20 -0.68 -18.44 2.18
N LYS A 21 0.61 -18.73 2.32
CA LYS A 21 1.23 -19.11 3.60
C LYS A 21 1.40 -17.94 4.58
N ASP A 22 1.39 -16.71 4.07
CA ASP A 22 1.67 -15.51 4.87
C ASP A 22 0.40 -14.97 5.54
N PHE A 23 -0.78 -15.52 5.23
CA PHE A 23 -2.07 -15.03 5.69
C PHE A 23 -2.99 -16.18 6.16
N PRO A 24 -3.89 -15.93 7.13
CA PRO A 24 -5.02 -16.81 7.36
C PRO A 24 -5.82 -17.00 6.08
N PHE A 25 -6.24 -18.24 5.78
CA PHE A 25 -6.87 -18.57 4.51
C PHE A 25 -8.05 -17.64 4.16
N ARG A 26 -8.92 -17.36 5.13
CA ARG A 26 -10.08 -16.48 4.95
C ARG A 26 -9.66 -15.06 4.58
N GLU A 27 -8.60 -14.54 5.20
CA GLU A 27 -8.04 -13.22 4.88
C GLU A 27 -7.42 -13.22 3.49
N TRP A 28 -6.64 -14.25 3.15
CA TRP A 28 -6.07 -14.43 1.82
C TRP A 28 -7.14 -14.43 0.73
N VAL A 29 -8.27 -15.14 0.92
CA VAL A 29 -9.39 -15.15 -0.03
C VAL A 29 -9.96 -13.74 -0.24
N ALA A 30 -10.11 -12.95 0.83
CA ALA A 30 -10.60 -11.57 0.71
C ALA A 30 -9.61 -10.66 -0.02
N LEU A 31 -8.31 -10.82 0.22
CA LEU A 31 -7.27 -10.03 -0.41
C LEU A 31 -7.08 -10.40 -1.89
N VAL A 32 -7.12 -11.68 -2.23
CA VAL A 32 -7.09 -12.14 -3.64
C VAL A 32 -8.33 -11.63 -4.37
N TYR A 33 -9.51 -11.78 -3.78
CA TYR A 33 -10.73 -11.22 -4.34
C TYR A 33 -10.61 -9.72 -4.60
N ALA A 34 -10.06 -8.96 -3.64
CA ALA A 34 -9.85 -7.53 -3.78
C ALA A 34 -8.93 -7.18 -4.96
N ARG A 35 -7.86 -7.95 -5.16
CA ARG A 35 -6.93 -7.79 -6.29
C ARG A 35 -7.60 -8.07 -7.63
N GLU A 36 -8.34 -9.18 -7.74
CA GLU A 36 -9.03 -9.52 -8.99
C GLU A 36 -10.15 -8.51 -9.29
N TRP A 37 -10.89 -8.07 -8.27
CA TRP A 37 -11.91 -7.03 -8.39
C TRP A 37 -11.33 -5.70 -8.92
N THR A 38 -10.11 -5.33 -8.51
CA THR A 38 -9.45 -4.12 -9.05
C THR A 38 -8.93 -4.33 -10.46
N PHE A 39 -8.41 -5.50 -10.82
CA PHE A 39 -8.03 -5.83 -12.20
C PHE A 39 -9.23 -5.74 -13.14
N GLU A 40 -10.39 -6.22 -12.71
CA GLU A 40 -11.66 -6.16 -13.43
C GLU A 40 -12.36 -4.79 -13.36
N ARG A 41 -11.63 -3.74 -12.96
CA ARG A 41 -12.10 -2.34 -12.89
C ARG A 41 -13.36 -2.16 -12.04
N GLY A 42 -13.47 -2.93 -10.97
CA GLY A 42 -14.57 -2.85 -10.02
C GLY A 42 -15.74 -3.79 -10.31
N ASN A 43 -15.59 -4.69 -11.28
CA ASN A 43 -16.53 -5.78 -11.52
C ASN A 43 -16.20 -6.99 -10.64
N ASP A 44 -17.22 -7.80 -10.35
CA ASP A 44 -17.00 -9.03 -9.61
C ASP A 44 -16.18 -10.00 -10.46
N PRO A 45 -15.06 -10.54 -9.94
CA PRO A 45 -14.23 -11.47 -10.67
C PRO A 45 -14.98 -12.78 -10.93
N HIS A 46 -14.84 -13.29 -12.14
CA HIS A 46 -15.41 -14.58 -12.55
C HIS A 46 -14.48 -15.75 -12.18
N GLY A 47 -15.06 -16.94 -12.03
CA GLY A 47 -14.30 -18.17 -11.76
C GLY A 47 -13.98 -18.39 -10.28
N GLU A 48 -12.91 -19.15 -10.04
CA GLU A 48 -12.60 -19.76 -8.75
C GLU A 48 -12.54 -18.75 -7.60
N TYR A 49 -11.91 -17.59 -7.80
CA TYR A 49 -11.73 -16.60 -6.72
C TYR A 49 -13.03 -15.90 -6.30
N GLY A 50 -13.93 -15.64 -7.26
CA GLY A 50 -15.24 -15.06 -6.98
C GLY A 50 -16.16 -16.04 -6.23
N GLU A 51 -16.12 -17.32 -6.63
CA GLU A 51 -16.85 -18.38 -5.96
C GLU A 51 -16.32 -18.68 -4.56
N GLU A 52 -15.00 -18.77 -4.41
CA GLU A 52 -14.36 -19.04 -3.12
C GLU A 52 -14.67 -17.91 -2.12
N PHE A 53 -14.64 -16.66 -2.57
CA PHE A 53 -15.09 -15.52 -1.78
C PHE A 53 -16.58 -15.62 -1.40
N ALA A 54 -17.45 -16.09 -2.31
CA ALA A 54 -18.86 -16.30 -2.03
C ALA A 54 -19.13 -17.41 -1.00
N ARG A 55 -18.29 -18.45 -0.97
CA ARG A 55 -18.39 -19.59 -0.05
C ARG A 55 -17.95 -19.24 1.38
N HIS A 56 -16.87 -18.48 1.53
CA HIS A 56 -16.26 -18.19 2.86
C HIS A 56 -16.81 -16.95 3.57
N PHE A 57 -17.66 -16.18 2.90
CA PHE A 57 -18.20 -14.93 3.42
C PHE A 57 -19.72 -14.83 3.26
N SER A 58 -20.39 -14.47 4.35
CA SER A 58 -21.82 -14.18 4.34
C SER A 58 -22.14 -13.00 3.42
N LYS A 59 -23.40 -12.90 2.97
CA LYS A 59 -23.86 -11.78 2.12
C LYS A 59 -23.56 -10.41 2.75
N LYS A 60 -23.67 -10.30 4.08
CA LYS A 60 -23.39 -9.07 4.84
C LYS A 60 -21.91 -8.70 4.82
N GLU A 61 -21.03 -9.69 5.04
CA GLU A 61 -19.58 -9.49 5.01
C GLU A 61 -19.11 -9.12 3.60
N ARG A 62 -19.60 -9.82 2.57
CA ARG A 62 -19.31 -9.50 1.18
C ARG A 62 -19.70 -8.08 0.82
N ALA A 63 -20.89 -7.63 1.24
CA ALA A 63 -21.33 -6.25 1.03
C ALA A 63 -20.41 -5.24 1.73
N ARG A 64 -19.96 -5.54 2.96
CA ARG A 64 -19.03 -4.68 3.70
C ARG A 64 -17.67 -4.59 3.02
N ILE A 65 -17.11 -5.72 2.58
CA ILE A 65 -15.82 -5.77 1.88
C ILE A 65 -15.91 -4.99 0.56
N LYS A 66 -16.92 -5.23 -0.26
CA LYS A 66 -17.13 -4.47 -1.51
C LYS A 66 -17.28 -2.97 -1.27
N LYS A 67 -17.96 -2.58 -0.17
CA LYS A 67 -18.06 -1.16 0.21
C LYS A 67 -16.69 -0.57 0.51
N LEU A 68 -15.83 -1.28 1.23
CA LEU A 68 -14.45 -0.85 1.49
C LEU A 68 -13.64 -0.70 0.20
N LEU A 69 -13.71 -1.68 -0.71
CA LEU A 69 -13.01 -1.62 -2.00
C LEU A 69 -13.45 -0.41 -2.83
N ARG A 70 -14.76 -0.12 -2.89
CA ARG A 70 -15.27 1.07 -3.57
C ARG A 70 -14.78 2.38 -2.94
N MET A 71 -14.71 2.45 -1.60
CA MET A 71 -14.18 3.63 -0.92
C MET A 71 -12.69 3.82 -1.20
N MET A 72 -11.89 2.74 -1.23
CA MET A 72 -10.48 2.81 -1.60
C MET A 72 -10.30 3.24 -3.06
N LEU A 73 -11.10 2.69 -3.97
CA LEU A 73 -11.07 3.09 -5.38
C LEU A 73 -11.45 4.57 -5.56
N PHE A 74 -12.49 5.03 -4.86
CA PHE A 74 -12.88 6.44 -4.83
C PHE A 74 -11.74 7.33 -4.30
N ALA A 75 -11.11 6.95 -3.19
CA ALA A 75 -9.97 7.67 -2.63
C ALA A 75 -8.80 7.76 -3.63
N ASN A 76 -8.52 6.66 -4.35
CA ASN A 76 -7.50 6.65 -5.40
C ASN A 76 -7.85 7.60 -6.55
N TYR A 77 -9.11 7.62 -7.00
CA TYR A 77 -9.56 8.57 -8.02
C TYR A 77 -9.49 10.03 -7.55
N CYS A 78 -9.90 10.31 -6.31
CA CYS A 78 -9.85 11.66 -5.77
C CYS A 78 -8.42 12.16 -5.58
N GLY A 79 -7.51 11.30 -5.08
CA GLY A 79 -6.09 11.62 -4.96
C GLY A 79 -5.44 11.91 -6.31
N ASN A 80 -5.73 11.09 -7.32
CA ASN A 80 -5.14 11.25 -8.67
C ASN A 80 -5.81 12.35 -9.52
N GLY A 81 -7.08 12.68 -9.25
CA GLY A 81 -7.89 13.59 -10.06
C GLY A 81 -8.02 15.01 -9.51
N PHE A 82 -8.22 15.17 -8.19
CA PHE A 82 -8.50 16.48 -7.58
C PHE A 82 -7.32 17.08 -6.82
N PHE A 83 -6.45 16.23 -6.25
CA PHE A 83 -5.32 16.65 -5.42
C PHE A 83 -3.98 16.23 -6.02
N LYS A 84 -3.79 16.42 -7.34
CA LYS A 84 -2.44 16.54 -7.92
C LYS A 84 -1.79 17.82 -7.37
N VAL A 85 -1.48 17.83 -6.08
CA VAL A 85 -0.35 18.60 -5.59
C VAL A 85 0.83 17.78 -6.09
N PRO A 86 1.55 18.22 -7.15
CA PRO A 86 2.79 17.55 -7.48
C PRO A 86 3.63 17.55 -6.21
N TRP A 87 4.30 16.44 -5.90
CA TRP A 87 5.43 16.46 -4.99
C TRP A 87 6.47 17.44 -5.57
N ARG A 88 6.30 18.74 -5.33
CA ARG A 88 7.31 19.75 -5.54
C ARG A 88 7.92 20.03 -4.17
N GLY A 89 9.17 19.60 -4.05
CA GLY A 89 10.14 20.19 -3.13
C GLY A 89 10.06 19.67 -1.71
N GLN A 90 10.61 18.48 -1.46
CA GLN A 90 11.61 18.32 -0.39
C GLN A 90 12.68 17.35 -0.89
N ASN A 91 13.81 17.93 -1.24
CA ASN A 91 15.18 17.42 -1.29
C ASN A 91 15.39 15.92 -1.46
N GLU A 92 16.09 15.59 -2.54
CA GLU A 92 16.70 14.31 -2.89
C GLU A 92 17.25 13.56 -1.66
N PRO A 93 17.18 12.21 -1.67
CA PRO A 93 17.75 11.42 -0.59
C PRO A 93 19.26 11.66 -0.53
N GLN A 94 19.72 12.27 0.56
CA GLN A 94 21.11 12.17 0.98
C GLN A 94 21.37 10.69 1.20
N VAL A 95 21.99 10.05 0.20
CA VAL A 95 22.65 8.77 0.35
C VAL A 95 23.60 8.95 1.54
N CYS A 96 23.39 8.22 2.62
CA CYS A 96 24.35 8.15 3.71
C CYS A 96 25.61 7.46 3.14
N ASP A 97 26.48 8.24 2.52
CA ASP A 97 27.83 7.82 2.15
C ASP A 97 28.60 7.68 3.47
N ILE A 98 28.61 6.47 4.05
CA ILE A 98 29.36 6.13 5.27
C ILE A 98 30.85 5.96 4.93
N SER A 99 31.38 6.75 4.00
CA SER A 99 32.77 6.60 3.53
C SER A 99 33.32 7.93 3.05
N ARG A 100 33.50 8.89 3.97
CA ARG A 100 34.62 9.82 3.83
C ARG A 100 35.05 10.40 5.17
N GLU A 101 36.27 10.05 5.52
CA GLU A 101 37.07 10.47 6.66
C GLU A 101 37.03 12.00 6.85
N GLN A 102 36.93 12.45 8.10
CA GLN A 102 37.15 13.84 8.47
C GLN A 102 38.65 14.17 8.41
N PRO A 103 39.05 15.30 7.82
CA PRO A 103 40.29 15.94 8.20
C PRO A 103 40.04 17.32 8.79
N GLY A 104 40.60 17.52 10.00
CA GLY A 104 41.40 18.71 10.31
C GLY A 104 40.68 20.01 10.60
N LYS A 105 40.66 20.39 11.89
CA LYS A 105 40.60 21.77 12.37
C LYS A 105 41.83 22.57 11.92
N GLU A 106 41.64 23.84 11.57
CA GLU A 106 42.51 25.01 11.86
C GLU A 106 41.73 26.26 11.39
N SER A 107 41.10 27.02 12.31
CA SER A 107 41.53 28.32 12.87
C SER A 107 41.96 29.34 11.79
N SER A 108 41.11 30.32 11.47
CA SER A 108 41.15 31.70 11.98
C SER A 108 42.31 32.50 11.39
N ASP A 109 42.00 33.53 10.59
CA ASP A 109 42.45 34.90 10.83
C ASP A 109 41.68 35.87 9.90
N GLU A 110 41.09 36.88 10.55
CA GLU A 110 40.41 38.04 9.99
C GLU A 110 41.47 39.08 9.57
N GLU A 111 41.22 39.79 8.47
CA GLU A 111 41.91 41.03 8.10
C GLU A 111 41.07 42.26 8.47
#